data_AF-A0A016U030-F1
#
_entry.id   AF-A0A016U030-F1
#
_cell.length_a   1.000
_cell.length_b   1.000
_cell.length_c   1.000
_cell.angle_alpha   90.00
_cell.angle_beta   90.00
_cell.angle_gamma   90.00
#
_symmetry.space_group_name_H-M   'P 1'
#
loop_
_entity.id
_entity.type
_entity.pdbx_description
1 polymer ?
#
loop_
_entity_poly.entity_id
_entity_poly.type
_entity_poly.pdbx_seq_one_letter_code
_entity_poly.pdbx_strand_id
1 'polypeptide(L)'
;MPPNAAPAHEEVFFVKDTIDAELPEQDGFESHLFTIGEYNKVVGEPFKLPHDPDSAAILIISTPNMFDVSFKRWFLMKCKELGSVEAVAENVSSPIQEFLEYRLEPLCRKFDALSVEYELLHDYSLWANRKPKILMQTCGHVSGAAFFYQPFQVGGEGWPPYLPKGKKKIDGLRVRFHRVAAAESRQDLLDSNLEHALRIPRPGRVPPRFCSHGIRLSF
;
A
#
# COMPACT_ATOMS: atom_id res chain seq x y z
N MET A 1 -12.28 30.40 -3.43
CA MET A 1 -12.20 29.35 -4.44
C MET A 1 -13.41 28.45 -4.24
N PRO A 2 -14.15 28.06 -5.28
CA PRO A 2 -15.18 27.06 -5.12
C PRO A 2 -14.53 25.74 -4.67
N PRO A 3 -15.21 24.91 -3.86
CA PRO A 3 -14.74 23.57 -3.55
C PRO A 3 -14.56 22.81 -4.87
N ASN A 4 -13.40 22.18 -5.05
CA ASN A 4 -13.12 21.33 -6.20
C ASN A 4 -14.22 20.25 -6.20
N ALA A 5 -15.03 20.16 -7.25
CA ALA A 5 -16.10 19.17 -7.31
C ALA A 5 -15.46 17.77 -7.20
N ALA A 6 -16.07 16.88 -6.41
CA ALA A 6 -15.61 15.50 -6.33
C ALA A 6 -15.51 14.91 -7.76
N PRO A 7 -14.43 14.18 -8.09
CA PRO A 7 -14.24 13.64 -9.43
C PRO A 7 -15.42 12.73 -9.79
N ALA A 8 -15.82 12.75 -11.06
CA ALA A 8 -16.90 11.89 -11.51
C ALA A 8 -16.49 10.43 -11.30
N HIS A 9 -17.41 9.58 -10.86
CA HIS A 9 -17.12 8.17 -10.57
C HIS A 9 -16.40 7.49 -11.74
N GLU A 10 -16.78 7.79 -12.99
CA GLU A 10 -16.14 7.26 -14.20
C GLU A 10 -14.67 7.66 -14.34
N GLU A 11 -14.28 8.87 -13.94
CA GLU A 11 -12.89 9.36 -13.99
C GLU A 11 -11.99 8.57 -13.02
N VAL A 12 -12.50 8.30 -11.81
CA VAL A 12 -11.77 7.53 -10.79
C VAL A 12 -11.49 6.10 -11.25
N PHE A 13 -12.48 5.46 -11.89
CA PHE A 13 -12.28 4.11 -12.46
C PHE A 13 -11.32 4.13 -13.64
N PHE A 14 -11.41 5.12 -14.52
CA PHE A 14 -10.46 5.27 -15.63
C PHE A 14 -9.02 5.42 -15.15
N VAL A 15 -8.80 6.25 -14.12
CA VAL A 15 -7.50 6.40 -13.47
C VAL A 15 -7.01 5.08 -12.88
N LYS A 16 -7.88 4.37 -12.13
CA LYS A 16 -7.54 3.07 -11.56
C LYS A 16 -7.18 2.04 -12.64
N ASP A 17 -7.96 1.96 -13.70
CA ASP A 17 -7.71 1.03 -14.81
C ASP A 17 -6.38 1.33 -15.51
N THR A 18 -6.02 2.61 -15.61
CA THR A 18 -4.71 3.03 -16.14
C THR A 18 -3.56 2.53 -15.25
N ILE A 19 -3.71 2.57 -13.93
CA ILE A 19 -2.72 2.03 -12.99
C ILE A 19 -2.63 0.51 -13.13
N ASP A 20 -3.77 -0.18 -13.15
CA ASP A 20 -3.81 -1.65 -13.24
C ASP A 20 -3.21 -2.14 -14.57
N ALA A 21 -3.31 -1.35 -15.63
CA ALA A 21 -2.66 -1.65 -16.91
C ALA A 21 -1.13 -1.48 -16.87
N GLU A 22 -0.61 -0.44 -16.21
CA GLU A 22 0.84 -0.17 -16.14
C GLU A 22 1.55 -0.96 -15.03
N LEU A 23 0.84 -1.29 -13.97
CA LEU A 23 1.30 -2.00 -12.78
C LEU A 23 0.41 -3.20 -12.53
N PRO A 24 0.47 -4.22 -13.38
CA PRO A 24 -0.46 -5.33 -13.32
C PRO A 24 -0.02 -6.40 -12.30
N GLU A 25 -0.97 -7.26 -11.92
CA GLU A 25 -0.77 -8.31 -10.91
C GLU A 25 0.31 -9.34 -11.31
N GLN A 26 0.42 -9.67 -12.61
CA GLN A 26 1.48 -10.56 -13.10
C GLN A 26 2.89 -10.01 -12.89
N ASP A 27 3.01 -8.68 -12.81
CA ASP A 27 4.26 -7.99 -12.50
C ASP A 27 4.41 -7.73 -10.99
N GLY A 28 3.41 -8.14 -10.21
CA GLY A 28 3.45 -8.14 -8.77
C GLY A 28 2.94 -6.86 -8.13
N PHE A 29 1.98 -6.18 -8.75
CA PHE A 29 1.36 -4.99 -8.19
C PHE A 29 -0.15 -5.18 -8.06
N GLU A 30 -0.72 -4.65 -6.99
CA GLU A 30 -2.17 -4.57 -6.79
C GLU A 30 -2.55 -3.12 -6.46
N SER A 31 -3.74 -2.68 -6.87
CA SER A 31 -4.26 -1.35 -6.58
C SER A 31 -5.63 -1.38 -5.87
N HIS A 32 -5.80 -0.59 -4.80
CA HIS A 32 -7.06 -0.54 -4.03
C HIS A 32 -7.55 0.88 -3.75
N LEU A 33 -8.80 1.18 -4.09
CA LEU A 33 -9.42 2.49 -3.91
C LEU A 33 -9.83 2.71 -2.44
N PHE A 34 -9.76 3.95 -1.98
CA PHE A 34 -10.35 4.48 -0.74
C PHE A 34 -10.49 5.99 -0.88
N THR A 35 -11.18 6.64 0.05
CA THR A 35 -11.28 8.11 0.11
C THR A 35 -10.37 8.70 1.17
N ILE A 36 -9.91 9.93 0.97
CA ILE A 36 -9.12 10.65 1.97
C ILE A 36 -9.90 10.79 3.30
N GLY A 37 -11.22 10.97 3.22
CA GLY A 37 -12.11 11.00 4.37
C GLY A 37 -12.06 9.73 5.21
N GLU A 38 -12.05 8.54 4.60
CA GLU A 38 -11.95 7.26 5.33
C GLU A 38 -10.63 7.14 6.09
N TYR A 39 -9.51 7.56 5.50
CA TYR A 39 -8.22 7.56 6.18
C TYR A 39 -8.14 8.61 7.29
N ASN A 40 -8.58 9.84 7.02
CA ASN A 40 -8.54 10.95 7.99
C ASN A 40 -9.40 10.71 9.23
N LYS A 41 -10.44 9.87 9.13
CA LYS A 41 -11.28 9.43 10.27
C LYS A 41 -10.52 8.51 11.24
N VAL A 42 -9.52 7.76 10.78
CA VAL A 42 -8.84 6.71 11.57
C VAL A 42 -7.48 7.18 12.10
N VAL A 43 -6.82 8.14 11.44
CA VAL A 43 -5.53 8.65 11.89
C VAL A 43 -5.66 9.82 12.88
N GLY A 44 -4.65 9.99 13.74
CA GLY A 44 -4.55 11.16 14.61
C GLY A 44 -4.25 12.43 13.83
N GLU A 45 -4.66 13.59 14.38
CA GLU A 45 -4.55 14.92 13.76
C GLU A 45 -3.26 15.19 13.00
N PRO A 46 -2.07 14.85 13.53
CA PRO A 46 -0.83 15.19 12.85
C PRO A 46 -0.64 14.44 11.50
N PHE A 47 -1.33 13.33 11.29
CA PHE A 47 -1.22 12.47 10.10
C PHE A 47 -2.38 12.64 9.11
N LYS A 48 -3.31 13.56 9.39
CA LYS A 48 -4.38 13.88 8.45
C LYS A 48 -3.79 14.50 7.19
N LEU A 49 -4.30 14.07 6.05
CA LEU A 49 -3.91 14.62 4.76
C LEU A 49 -4.80 15.84 4.44
N PRO A 50 -4.22 16.95 3.95
CA PRO A 50 -4.92 18.22 3.76
C PRO A 50 -5.65 18.27 2.40
N HIS A 51 -6.44 17.25 2.07
CA HIS A 51 -7.27 17.21 0.86
C HIS A 51 -8.75 17.13 1.22
N ASP A 52 -9.61 17.29 0.21
CA ASP A 52 -11.05 17.13 0.37
C ASP A 52 -11.38 15.71 0.86
N PRO A 53 -12.33 15.53 1.81
CA PRO A 53 -12.73 14.20 2.27
C PRO A 53 -13.20 13.26 1.15
N ASP A 54 -13.79 13.81 0.09
CA ASP A 54 -14.31 13.04 -1.05
C ASP A 54 -13.24 12.81 -2.15
N SER A 55 -12.01 13.31 -1.97
CA SER A 55 -10.89 12.98 -2.85
C SER A 55 -10.62 11.48 -2.87
N ALA A 56 -10.55 10.92 -4.08
CA ALA A 56 -10.23 9.53 -4.32
C ALA A 56 -8.73 9.29 -4.22
N ALA A 57 -8.30 8.20 -3.58
CA ALA A 57 -6.89 7.82 -3.56
C ALA A 57 -6.71 6.30 -3.74
N ILE A 58 -5.59 5.86 -4.30
CA ILE A 58 -5.40 4.48 -4.78
C ILE A 58 -4.20 3.83 -4.11
N LEU A 59 -4.32 2.58 -3.65
CA LEU A 59 -3.33 1.90 -2.80
C LEU A 59 -2.57 0.98 -3.69
N ILE A 60 -1.38 1.38 -4.10
CA ILE A 60 -0.48 0.43 -4.74
C ILE A 60 0.20 -0.38 -3.64
N ILE A 61 0.30 -1.69 -3.82
CA ILE A 61 1.10 -2.59 -2.99
C ILE A 61 1.79 -3.61 -3.87
N SER A 62 3.02 -3.97 -3.48
CA SER A 62 3.77 -5.03 -4.13
C SER A 62 3.39 -6.40 -3.56
N THR A 63 3.27 -7.39 -4.45
CA THR A 63 3.16 -8.82 -4.14
C THR A 63 4.52 -9.49 -4.32
N PRO A 64 4.71 -10.76 -3.92
CA PRO A 64 5.99 -11.47 -4.09
C PRO A 64 6.55 -11.43 -5.52
N ASN A 65 5.69 -11.47 -6.54
CA ASN A 65 6.07 -11.41 -7.96
C ASN A 65 6.82 -10.11 -8.32
N MET A 66 6.61 -9.02 -7.57
CA MET A 66 7.32 -7.76 -7.80
C MET A 66 8.82 -7.98 -7.70
N PHE A 67 9.27 -8.75 -6.71
CA PHE A 67 10.68 -9.04 -6.53
C PHE A 67 11.15 -10.17 -7.46
N ASP A 68 10.45 -11.31 -7.45
CA ASP A 68 10.90 -12.53 -8.12
C ASP A 68 10.84 -12.45 -9.65
N VAL A 69 9.92 -11.64 -10.18
CA VAL A 69 9.69 -11.48 -11.62
C VAL A 69 10.17 -10.12 -12.08
N SER A 70 9.53 -9.04 -11.63
CA SER A 70 9.71 -7.70 -12.22
C SER A 70 11.06 -7.08 -11.87
N PHE A 71 11.41 -7.04 -10.59
CA PHE A 71 12.69 -6.52 -10.12
C PHE A 71 13.86 -7.34 -10.66
N LYS A 72 13.75 -8.68 -10.64
CA LYS A 72 14.77 -9.56 -11.23
C LYS A 72 15.01 -9.25 -12.71
N ARG A 73 13.96 -9.04 -13.51
CA ARG A 73 14.08 -8.66 -14.93
C ARG A 73 14.78 -7.32 -15.08
N TRP A 74 14.38 -6.32 -14.29
CA TRP A 74 15.01 -5.00 -14.29
C TRP A 74 16.49 -5.05 -13.90
N PHE A 75 16.82 -5.81 -12.85
CA PHE A 75 18.20 -5.98 -12.39
C PHE A 75 19.07 -6.64 -13.47
N LEU A 76 18.57 -7.69 -14.14
CA LEU A 76 19.28 -8.32 -15.26
C LEU A 76 19.46 -7.37 -16.45
N MET A 77 18.49 -6.49 -16.70
CA MET A 77 18.64 -5.42 -17.70
C MET A 77 19.76 -4.45 -17.28
N LYS A 78 19.81 -4.01 -16.01
CA LYS A 78 20.89 -3.16 -15.50
C LYS A 78 22.27 -3.83 -15.57
N CYS A 79 22.37 -5.13 -15.31
CA CYS A 79 23.61 -5.87 -15.50
C CYS A 79 24.08 -5.85 -16.97
N LYS A 80 23.16 -5.90 -17.94
CA LYS A 80 23.50 -5.80 -19.37
C LYS A 80 23.93 -4.38 -19.76
N GLU A 81 23.27 -3.36 -19.22
CA GLU A 81 23.60 -1.95 -19.48
C GLU A 81 24.95 -1.56 -18.88
N LEU A 82 25.24 -2.00 -17.66
CA LEU A 82 26.45 -1.64 -16.90
C LEU A 82 27.59 -2.66 -17.03
N GLY A 83 27.33 -3.83 -17.62
CA GLY A 83 28.33 -4.83 -17.97
C GLY A 83 28.62 -5.89 -16.90
N SER A 84 28.37 -5.62 -15.61
CA SER A 84 28.57 -6.60 -14.54
C SER A 84 27.67 -6.35 -13.32
N VAL A 85 27.62 -7.31 -12.40
CA VAL A 85 26.87 -7.19 -11.13
C VAL A 85 27.56 -6.18 -10.20
N GLU A 86 28.88 -6.16 -10.19
CA GLU A 86 29.70 -5.23 -9.41
C GLU A 86 29.45 -3.80 -9.89
N ALA A 87 29.40 -3.58 -11.20
CA ALA A 87 29.07 -2.28 -11.76
C ALA A 87 27.65 -1.83 -11.36
N VAL A 88 26.67 -2.74 -11.32
CA VAL A 88 25.34 -2.40 -10.79
C VAL A 88 25.42 -2.01 -9.31
N ALA A 89 26.13 -2.78 -8.48
CA ALA A 89 26.26 -2.49 -7.06
C ALA A 89 26.96 -1.14 -6.76
N GLU A 90 27.90 -0.72 -7.61
CA GLU A 90 28.62 0.56 -7.49
C GLU A 90 27.78 1.75 -7.98
N ASN A 91 26.91 1.55 -8.98
CA ASN A 91 26.19 2.64 -9.64
C ASN A 91 24.72 2.77 -9.21
N VAL A 92 24.12 1.71 -8.64
CA VAL A 92 22.72 1.65 -8.22
C VAL A 92 22.67 1.56 -6.70
N SER A 93 22.53 2.71 -6.05
CA SER A 93 22.61 2.83 -4.59
C SER A 93 21.39 2.24 -3.87
N SER A 94 20.21 2.37 -4.50
CA SER A 94 18.93 2.01 -3.87
C SER A 94 18.09 1.21 -4.86
N PRO A 95 18.48 -0.05 -5.16
CA PRO A 95 17.98 -0.79 -6.31
C PRO A 95 16.46 -1.00 -6.30
N ILE A 96 15.87 -1.22 -5.12
CA ILE A 96 14.41 -1.35 -5.00
C ILE A 96 13.72 -0.02 -5.30
N GLN A 97 14.22 1.09 -4.76
CA GLN A 97 13.65 2.41 -4.98
C GLN A 97 13.77 2.81 -6.46
N GLU A 98 14.96 2.68 -7.04
CA GLU A 98 15.21 3.00 -8.45
C GLU A 98 14.38 2.13 -9.40
N PHE A 99 14.19 0.84 -9.07
CA PHE A 99 13.26 -0.02 -9.81
C PHE A 99 11.82 0.48 -9.75
N LEU A 100 11.35 0.90 -8.58
CA LEU A 100 9.98 1.41 -8.43
C LEU A 100 9.81 2.72 -9.18
N GLU A 101 10.76 3.65 -9.07
CA GLU A 101 10.76 4.89 -9.85
C GLU A 101 10.71 4.59 -11.36
N TYR A 102 11.52 3.65 -11.84
CA TYR A 102 11.48 3.16 -13.22
C TYR A 102 10.10 2.59 -13.61
N ARG A 103 9.42 1.87 -12.71
CA ARG A 103 8.09 1.31 -12.95
C ARG A 103 6.98 2.35 -12.92
N LEU A 104 7.12 3.40 -12.14
CA LEU A 104 6.13 4.44 -11.98
C LEU A 104 6.25 5.54 -13.04
N GLU A 105 7.43 5.73 -13.64
CA GLU A 105 7.67 6.75 -14.65
C GLU A 105 6.69 6.69 -15.85
N PRO A 106 6.39 5.53 -16.48
CA PRO A 106 5.41 5.46 -17.57
C PRO A 106 4.01 5.90 -17.13
N LEU A 107 3.62 5.53 -15.92
CA LEU A 107 2.33 5.88 -15.33
C LEU A 107 2.23 7.40 -15.10
N CYS A 108 3.25 8.01 -14.49
CA CYS A 108 3.31 9.46 -14.29
C CYS A 108 3.22 10.21 -15.62
N ARG A 109 3.99 9.79 -16.64
CA ARG A 109 3.93 10.40 -17.99
C ARG A 109 2.53 10.33 -18.61
N LYS A 110 1.79 9.23 -18.38
CA LYS A 110 0.41 9.10 -18.85
C LYS A 110 -0.52 10.08 -18.12
N PHE A 111 -0.39 10.21 -16.81
CA PHE A 111 -1.19 11.17 -16.04
C PHE A 111 -0.91 12.62 -16.41
N ASP A 112 0.36 12.97 -16.61
CA ASP A 112 0.75 14.30 -17.08
C ASP A 112 0.15 14.58 -18.46
N ALA A 113 0.20 13.61 -19.39
CA ALA A 113 -0.40 13.74 -20.72
C ALA A 113 -1.94 13.85 -20.69
N LEU A 114 -2.57 13.22 -19.70
CA LEU A 114 -4.01 13.27 -19.47
C LEU A 114 -4.44 14.46 -18.61
N SER A 115 -3.49 15.28 -18.14
CA SER A 115 -3.74 16.41 -17.23
C SER A 115 -4.47 16.00 -15.95
N VAL A 116 -4.18 14.80 -15.43
CA VAL A 116 -4.68 14.35 -14.13
C VAL A 116 -3.89 15.07 -13.04
N GLU A 117 -4.57 15.71 -12.10
CA GLU A 117 -3.94 16.25 -10.88
C GLU A 117 -3.75 15.11 -9.87
N TYR A 118 -2.53 14.89 -9.38
CA TYR A 118 -2.23 13.80 -8.43
C TYR A 118 -1.07 14.13 -7.47
N GLU A 119 -1.04 13.48 -6.30
CA GLU A 119 0.11 13.52 -5.37
C GLU A 119 0.70 12.12 -5.11
N LEU A 120 1.99 11.98 -5.45
CA LEU A 120 2.74 10.75 -5.23
C LEU A 120 3.31 10.64 -3.80
N LEU A 121 2.79 9.71 -3.00
CA LEU A 121 3.25 9.46 -1.63
C LEU A 121 3.76 8.03 -1.42
N HIS A 122 5.08 7.88 -1.29
CA HIS A 122 5.73 6.61 -0.99
C HIS A 122 5.72 6.27 0.51
N ASP A 123 5.99 5.02 0.85
CA ASP A 123 6.13 4.56 2.23
C ASP A 123 7.34 5.19 2.94
N TYR A 124 8.36 5.58 2.18
CA TYR A 124 9.50 6.36 2.65
C TYR A 124 9.32 7.88 2.57
N SER A 125 8.15 8.39 2.16
CA SER A 125 7.91 9.83 2.12
C SER A 125 7.79 10.41 3.53
N LEU A 126 8.73 11.28 3.89
CA LEU A 126 8.79 11.97 5.18
C LEU A 126 8.57 13.48 5.02
N TRP A 127 7.96 14.09 6.02
CA TRP A 127 8.06 15.52 6.27
C TRP A 127 9.49 15.90 6.68
N ALA A 128 9.82 17.20 6.62
CA ALA A 128 11.14 17.72 7.03
C ALA A 128 11.51 17.35 8.49
N ASN A 129 10.51 17.19 9.36
CA ASN A 129 10.68 16.73 10.74
C ASN A 129 10.82 15.20 10.88
N ARG A 130 11.13 14.47 9.80
CA ARG A 130 11.29 13.01 9.72
C ARG A 130 10.03 12.20 10.00
N LYS A 131 8.88 12.85 10.06
CA LYS A 131 7.61 12.18 10.29
C LYS A 131 7.06 11.60 8.99
N PRO A 132 6.51 10.37 8.98
CA PRO A 132 5.84 9.83 7.80
C PRO A 132 4.72 10.76 7.31
N LYS A 133 4.70 11.03 6.00
CA LYS A 133 3.61 11.79 5.38
C LYS A 133 2.29 11.03 5.42
N ILE A 134 2.36 9.70 5.26
CA ILE A 134 1.19 8.82 5.19
C ILE A 134 1.44 7.54 5.98
N LEU A 135 0.39 7.02 6.62
CA LEU A 135 0.44 5.74 7.34
C LEU A 135 -0.06 4.61 6.45
N MET A 136 0.87 3.91 5.80
CA MET A 136 0.55 2.83 4.85
C MET A 136 -0.23 1.67 5.48
N GLN A 137 -0.12 1.46 6.79
CA GLN A 137 -0.87 0.40 7.46
C GLN A 137 -2.36 0.72 7.54
N THR A 138 -2.68 1.98 7.89
CA THR A 138 -4.05 2.49 7.88
C THR A 138 -4.62 2.48 6.46
N CYS A 139 -3.83 2.90 5.48
CA CYS A 139 -4.17 2.81 4.05
C CYS A 139 -4.63 1.41 3.63
N GLY A 140 -3.86 0.38 3.99
CA GLY A 140 -4.20 -1.02 3.72
C GLY A 140 -5.50 -1.47 4.38
N HIS A 141 -5.78 -0.96 5.57
CA HIS A 141 -7.01 -1.28 6.31
C HIS A 141 -8.24 -0.63 5.69
N VAL A 142 -8.20 0.69 5.48
CA VAL A 142 -9.37 1.44 4.99
C VAL A 142 -9.73 1.12 3.55
N SER A 143 -8.75 0.71 2.73
CA SER A 143 -8.99 0.23 1.36
C SER A 143 -9.41 -1.23 1.26
N GLY A 144 -9.46 -1.95 2.39
CA GLY A 144 -9.75 -3.39 2.42
C GLY A 144 -8.64 -4.29 1.89
N ALA A 145 -7.47 -3.76 1.55
CA ALA A 145 -6.35 -4.53 0.99
C ALA A 145 -5.70 -5.50 2.02
N ALA A 146 -5.63 -5.08 3.28
CA ALA A 146 -5.06 -5.91 4.35
C ALA A 146 -5.65 -5.52 5.71
N PHE A 147 -5.91 -6.52 6.56
CA PHE A 147 -6.32 -6.23 7.93
C PHE A 147 -5.13 -5.72 8.74
N PHE A 148 -5.33 -4.63 9.48
CA PHE A 148 -4.30 -4.03 10.32
C PHE A 148 -4.51 -4.41 11.79
N TYR A 149 -3.73 -5.37 12.27
CA TYR A 149 -3.74 -5.76 13.67
C TYR A 149 -2.93 -4.78 14.50
N GLN A 150 -3.59 -4.10 15.43
CA GLN A 150 -3.02 -3.12 16.34
C GLN A 150 -2.82 -3.74 17.73
N PRO A 151 -1.71 -3.43 18.43
CA PRO A 151 -1.41 -4.05 19.72
C PRO A 151 -2.47 -3.88 20.81
N PHE A 152 -3.34 -2.85 20.73
CA PHE A 152 -4.44 -2.70 21.70
C PHE A 152 -5.62 -3.63 21.42
N GLN A 153 -5.72 -4.19 20.22
CA GLN A 153 -6.77 -5.15 19.85
C GLN A 153 -6.48 -6.55 20.38
N VAL A 154 -5.24 -6.80 20.79
CA VAL A 154 -4.82 -8.02 21.48
C VAL A 154 -4.59 -7.66 22.96
N GLY A 155 -5.28 -8.36 23.85
CA GLY A 155 -5.23 -8.11 25.29
C GLY A 155 -5.10 -9.42 26.06
N GLY A 156 -4.52 -9.34 27.26
CA GLY A 156 -4.30 -10.48 28.15
C GLY A 156 -3.26 -10.17 29.22
N GLU A 157 -3.19 -11.04 30.23
CA GLU A 157 -2.16 -10.95 31.26
C GLU A 157 -0.76 -11.04 30.63
N GLY A 158 0.11 -10.06 30.90
CA GLY A 158 1.45 -9.99 30.33
C GLY A 158 1.56 -9.32 28.95
N TRP A 159 0.50 -8.68 28.43
CA TRP A 159 0.54 -7.92 27.16
C TRP A 159 0.34 -6.41 27.35
N PRO A 160 1.13 -5.54 26.69
CA PRO A 160 2.33 -5.87 25.91
C PRO A 160 3.46 -6.42 26.81
N PRO A 161 4.33 -7.32 26.30
CA PRO A 161 5.47 -7.81 27.08
C PRO A 161 6.34 -6.63 27.52
N TYR A 162 6.93 -6.75 28.71
CA TYR A 162 7.88 -5.77 29.22
C TYR A 162 8.97 -5.50 28.18
N LEU A 163 9.07 -4.25 27.75
CA LEU A 163 10.13 -3.80 26.85
C LEU A 163 11.31 -3.31 27.70
N PRO A 164 12.53 -3.86 27.52
CA PRO A 164 13.72 -3.40 28.22
C PRO A 164 13.95 -1.89 28.02
N LYS A 165 14.41 -1.19 29.06
CA LYS A 165 14.76 0.24 28.98
C LYS A 165 15.73 0.47 27.81
N GLY A 166 15.27 1.23 26.80
CA GLY A 166 16.09 1.66 25.66
C GLY A 166 15.61 1.23 24.26
N LYS A 167 14.60 0.37 24.12
CA LYS A 167 13.95 0.03 22.82
C LYS A 167 12.48 -0.35 23.01
N LYS A 168 11.71 -0.57 21.95
CA LYS A 168 11.02 0.39 21.05
C LYS A 168 9.55 -0.07 21.05
N LYS A 169 8.62 0.85 20.76
CA LYS A 169 7.18 0.62 20.59
C LYS A 169 6.88 -0.72 19.89
N ILE A 170 5.85 -1.44 20.33
CA ILE A 170 5.30 -2.57 19.56
C ILE A 170 4.49 -1.97 18.42
N ASP A 171 4.94 -2.19 17.19
CA ASP A 171 4.21 -1.73 16.00
C ASP A 171 3.22 -2.80 15.54
N GLY A 172 2.11 -2.37 14.95
CA GLY A 172 1.10 -3.29 14.43
C GLY A 172 1.58 -4.03 13.18
N LEU A 173 0.91 -5.12 12.85
CA LEU A 173 1.23 -5.97 11.69
C LEU A 173 0.06 -5.97 10.70
N ARG A 174 0.38 -5.90 9.40
CA ARG A 174 -0.58 -6.16 8.33
C ARG A 174 -0.58 -7.64 7.98
N VAL A 175 -1.75 -8.24 7.91
CA VAL A 175 -1.91 -9.60 7.39
C VAL A 175 -2.88 -9.54 6.21
N ARG A 176 -2.41 -10.04 5.07
CA ARG A 176 -3.26 -10.28 3.90
C ARG A 176 -3.73 -11.74 3.96
N PHE A 177 -5.04 -11.95 3.89
CA PHE A 177 -5.60 -13.28 3.68
C PHE A 177 -5.69 -13.53 2.17
N HIS A 178 -4.96 -14.52 1.66
CA HIS A 178 -5.17 -14.95 0.27
C HIS A 178 -6.53 -15.64 0.20
N ARG A 179 -7.39 -15.14 -0.67
CA ARG A 179 -8.65 -15.79 -1.01
C ARG A 179 -8.29 -17.12 -1.67
N VAL A 180 -8.46 -18.24 -0.95
CA VAL A 180 -8.49 -19.56 -1.61
C VAL A 180 -9.70 -19.51 -2.52
N ALA A 181 -9.48 -19.62 -3.83
CA ALA A 181 -10.54 -19.53 -4.82
C ALA A 181 -11.56 -20.65 -4.60
N ALA A 182 -12.61 -20.36 -3.85
CA ALA A 182 -13.90 -20.99 -4.02
C ALA A 182 -14.68 -20.03 -4.93
N ALA A 183 -14.90 -20.46 -6.17
CA ALA A 183 -15.87 -19.82 -7.04
C ALA A 183 -17.24 -19.96 -6.40
N GLU A 184 -17.97 -18.86 -6.25
CA GLU A 184 -19.44 -18.78 -6.32
C GLU A 184 -19.86 -17.31 -6.13
N SER A 185 -20.63 -16.84 -7.11
CA SER A 185 -21.43 -15.61 -7.26
C SER A 185 -21.00 -14.25 -6.66
N ARG A 186 -21.33 -13.18 -7.40
CA ARG A 186 -21.05 -11.77 -7.06
C ARG A 186 -21.90 -11.24 -5.89
N GLN A 187 -22.98 -11.95 -5.52
CA GLN A 187 -23.90 -11.57 -4.45
C GLN A 187 -23.39 -12.03 -3.08
N ASP A 188 -22.74 -13.21 -3.01
CA ASP A 188 -22.15 -13.75 -1.78
C ASP A 188 -20.95 -12.93 -1.26
N LEU A 189 -20.33 -12.14 -2.15
CA LEU A 189 -19.24 -11.21 -1.83
C LEU A 189 -19.69 -10.01 -1.01
N LEU A 190 -20.94 -9.56 -1.16
CA LEU A 190 -21.48 -8.44 -0.38
C LEU A 190 -21.91 -8.90 1.02
N ASP A 191 -22.50 -10.10 1.12
CA ASP A 191 -22.96 -10.65 2.40
C ASP A 191 -21.82 -11.20 3.26
N SER A 192 -20.76 -11.77 2.66
CA SER A 192 -19.59 -12.25 3.42
C SER A 192 -18.72 -11.12 4.00
N ASN A 193 -18.69 -9.95 3.37
CA ASN A 193 -17.92 -8.80 3.87
C ASN A 193 -18.49 -8.22 5.17
N LEU A 194 -19.81 -8.34 5.41
CA LEU A 194 -20.41 -7.92 6.68
C LEU A 194 -20.21 -8.97 7.79
N GLU A 195 -20.38 -10.26 7.49
CA GLU A 195 -20.28 -11.33 8.50
C GLU A 195 -18.83 -11.58 8.96
N HIS A 196 -17.83 -11.38 8.10
CA HIS A 196 -16.43 -11.61 8.47
C HIS A 196 -15.78 -10.44 9.22
N ALA A 197 -16.29 -9.21 9.05
CA ALA A 197 -15.86 -8.04 9.82
C ALA A 197 -16.19 -8.15 11.33
N LEU A 198 -17.11 -9.06 11.70
CA LEU A 198 -17.58 -9.25 13.07
C LEU A 198 -16.96 -10.46 13.80
N ARG A 199 -16.13 -11.29 13.14
CA ARG A 199 -15.45 -12.41 13.80
C ARG A 199 -14.13 -11.98 14.43
N ILE A 200 -14.22 -11.54 15.68
CA ILE A 200 -13.08 -11.43 16.60
C ILE A 200 -12.36 -12.79 16.65
N PRO A 201 -11.03 -12.87 16.44
CA PRO A 201 -10.28 -14.10 16.63
C PRO A 201 -10.38 -14.56 18.09
N ARG A 202 -10.69 -15.83 18.32
CA ARG A 202 -10.66 -16.40 19.68
C ARG A 202 -9.21 -16.33 20.23
N PRO A 203 -9.01 -15.92 21.48
CA PRO A 203 -7.68 -15.88 22.08
C PRO A 203 -7.08 -17.30 22.15
N GLY A 204 -5.85 -17.48 21.66
CA GLY A 204 -5.09 -18.73 21.85
C GLY A 204 -4.34 -19.33 20.66
N ARG A 205 -4.44 -18.80 19.44
CA ARG A 205 -3.59 -19.26 18.30
C ARG A 205 -2.55 -18.23 17.94
N VAL A 206 -1.28 -18.59 18.11
CA VAL A 206 -0.11 -17.82 17.64
C VAL A 206 -0.07 -17.90 16.11
N PRO A 207 -0.10 -16.79 15.36
CA PRO A 207 0.04 -16.84 13.92
C PRO A 207 1.51 -17.07 13.51
N PRO A 208 1.78 -17.81 12.41
CA PRO A 208 3.11 -17.94 11.84
C PRO A 208 3.64 -16.58 11.34
N ARG A 209 4.96 -16.37 11.47
CA ARG A 209 5.66 -15.13 11.09
C ARG A 209 5.63 -14.92 9.58
N PHE A 210 5.27 -13.72 9.11
CA PHE A 210 5.42 -13.30 7.72
C PHE A 210 5.85 -11.82 7.64
N CYS A 211 6.79 -11.51 6.74
CA CYS A 211 7.28 -10.16 6.43
C CYS A 211 6.57 -9.62 5.18
N SER A 212 6.17 -8.33 5.18
CA SER A 212 5.61 -7.65 4.00
C SER A 212 6.19 -6.23 3.86
N HIS A 213 6.67 -5.86 2.67
CA HIS A 213 7.00 -4.49 2.25
C HIS A 213 5.98 -4.02 1.19
N GLY A 214 5.66 -2.73 1.11
CA GLY A 214 4.71 -2.20 0.11
C GLY A 214 4.83 -0.69 -0.11
N ILE A 215 4.72 -0.26 -1.38
CA ILE A 215 4.80 1.13 -1.88
C ILE A 215 3.48 1.52 -2.56
N ARG A 216 2.96 2.73 -2.29
CA ARG A 216 1.68 3.31 -2.76
C ARG A 216 1.87 4.60 -3.60
N LEU A 217 0.90 4.94 -4.46
CA LEU A 217 0.73 6.23 -5.17
C LEU A 217 -0.71 6.77 -5.01
N SER A 218 -0.94 8.07 -4.75
CA SER A 218 -2.27 8.66 -4.57
C SER A 218 -2.64 9.66 -5.69
N PHE A 219 -3.94 9.90 -5.87
CA PHE A 219 -4.55 10.90 -6.76
C PHE A 219 -5.16 12.00 -5.91
#